data_AF-A0A4S1XF61-F1
#
_entry.id   AF-A0A4S1XF61-F1
#
_cell.length_a   1.000
_cell.length_b   1.000
_cell.length_c   1.000
_cell.angle_alpha   90.00
_cell.angle_beta   90.00
_cell.angle_gamma   90.00
#
_symmetry.space_group_name_H-M   'P 1'
#
loop_
_entity.id
_entity.type
_entity.pdbx_description
1 polymer ?
#
loop_
_entity_poly.entity_id
_entity_poly.type
_entity_poly.pdbx_seq_one_letter_code
_entity_poly.pdbx_strand_id
1 'polypeptide(L)'
;MATHRGLKLIASRRRKPGGDFGKYGLNDAKGAPVFGVDVNGLAASAEEVEEYLRGTASNAWSKSAGSVRARQKPKAAPKAAPAPKPKPRPRPRPRPRLEVKVANLLTGLPPAGHAEAFTELLARPGIRVERIVSRGQSTPEDAPMVQEQDEWVLLLEGAAGLRIEDSDEVTLQAGDHVWIARGQKHWVTWTAKDRPSVWLAVHLD
;
A
#
# COMPACT_ATOMS: atom_id res chain seq x y z
N MET A 1 12.83 -4.49 -5.06
CA MET A 1 12.41 -3.75 -6.26
C MET A 1 12.66 -4.64 -7.47
N ALA A 2 11.60 -5.06 -8.16
CA ALA A 2 11.71 -5.90 -9.34
C ALA A 2 12.30 -5.06 -10.49
N THR A 3 13.58 -5.25 -10.75
CA THR A 3 14.27 -4.65 -11.90
C THR A 3 13.59 -5.12 -13.19
N HIS A 4 13.13 -4.16 -13.98
CA HIS A 4 12.72 -4.34 -15.37
C HIS A 4 13.81 -5.16 -16.09
N ARG A 5 13.56 -6.44 -16.40
CA ARG A 5 14.57 -7.45 -16.81
C ARG A 5 15.18 -7.22 -18.21
N GLY A 6 15.04 -6.01 -18.74
CA GLY A 6 15.51 -5.64 -20.07
C GLY A 6 14.73 -6.28 -21.23
N LEU A 7 13.67 -7.04 -20.96
CA LEU A 7 12.83 -7.62 -22.00
C LEU A 7 11.97 -6.53 -22.65
N LYS A 8 11.86 -6.58 -23.98
CA LYS A 8 11.05 -5.65 -24.80
C LYS A 8 9.97 -6.43 -25.54
N LEU A 9 8.72 -5.99 -25.39
CA LEU A 9 7.57 -6.55 -26.11
C LEU A 9 7.53 -6.02 -27.54
N ILE A 10 7.28 -6.92 -28.50
CA ILE A 10 7.06 -6.60 -29.91
C ILE A 10 5.68 -7.12 -30.29
N ALA A 11 4.92 -6.30 -31.02
CA ALA A 11 3.58 -6.64 -31.50
C ALA A 11 3.52 -6.53 -33.02
N SER A 12 2.80 -7.46 -33.66
CA SER A 12 2.61 -7.46 -35.10
C SER A 12 1.74 -6.28 -35.56
N ARG A 13 2.08 -5.70 -36.71
CA ARG A 13 1.39 -4.53 -37.29
C ARG A 13 0.71 -4.81 -38.64
N ARG A 14 0.82 -6.01 -39.20
CA ARG A 14 0.27 -6.35 -40.54
C ARG A 14 -1.19 -6.81 -40.42
N ARG A 15 -2.10 -6.23 -41.21
CA ARG A 15 -3.56 -6.51 -41.19
C ARG A 15 -4.10 -7.28 -42.44
N LYS A 16 -3.22 -7.84 -43.28
CA LYS A 16 -3.59 -8.49 -44.57
C LYS A 16 -3.66 -10.02 -44.46
N PRO A 17 -4.34 -10.73 -45.40
CA PRO A 17 -4.44 -12.19 -45.36
C PRO A 17 -3.06 -12.85 -45.43
N GLY A 18 -2.74 -13.71 -44.46
CA GLY A 18 -1.43 -14.36 -44.32
C GLY A 18 -0.40 -13.62 -43.46
N GLY A 19 -0.80 -12.61 -42.66
CA GLY A 19 0.09 -11.93 -41.71
C GLY A 19 -0.24 -12.20 -40.24
N ASP A 20 0.76 -12.01 -39.36
CA ASP A 20 0.70 -12.38 -37.94
C ASP A 20 -0.11 -11.41 -37.05
N PHE A 21 -1.21 -10.83 -37.53
CA PHE A 21 -1.96 -9.83 -36.76
C PHE A 21 -2.39 -10.38 -35.39
N GLY A 22 -2.17 -9.61 -34.33
CA GLY A 22 -2.49 -10.04 -32.96
C GLY A 22 -1.47 -10.99 -32.32
N LYS A 23 -0.34 -11.25 -32.99
CA LYS A 23 0.79 -12.00 -32.42
C LYS A 23 1.85 -11.08 -31.82
N TYR A 24 2.58 -11.64 -30.86
CA TYR A 24 3.55 -10.97 -30.02
C TYR A 24 4.86 -11.76 -29.94
N GLY A 25 5.93 -11.07 -29.55
CA GLY A 25 7.21 -11.67 -29.21
C GLY A 25 7.96 -10.84 -28.16
N LEU A 26 8.97 -11.42 -27.55
CA LEU A 26 9.85 -10.80 -26.56
C LEU A 26 11.28 -10.82 -27.07
N ASN A 27 11.95 -9.67 -26.99
CA ASN A 27 13.39 -9.57 -27.20
C ASN A 27 14.11 -9.21 -25.89
N ASP A 28 15.39 -9.56 -25.80
CA ASP A 28 16.25 -9.12 -24.71
C ASP A 28 16.66 -7.63 -24.83
N ALA A 29 17.43 -7.14 -23.86
CA ALA A 29 17.88 -5.75 -23.85
C ALA A 29 18.73 -5.38 -25.07
N LYS A 30 19.40 -6.37 -25.68
CA LYS A 30 20.26 -6.24 -26.86
C LYS A 30 19.49 -6.45 -28.17
N GLY A 31 18.20 -6.79 -28.10
CA GLY A 31 17.33 -6.99 -29.25
C GLY A 31 17.32 -8.42 -29.79
N ALA A 32 17.92 -9.40 -29.13
CA ALA A 32 17.86 -10.79 -29.55
C ALA A 32 16.50 -11.42 -29.19
N PRO A 33 15.92 -12.28 -30.05
CA PRO A 33 14.64 -12.92 -29.78
C PRO A 33 14.74 -13.90 -28.60
N VAL A 34 13.78 -13.80 -27.68
CA VAL A 34 13.72 -14.59 -26.43
C VAL A 34 12.51 -15.52 -26.42
N PHE A 35 11.36 -15.06 -26.91
CA PHE A 35 10.12 -15.84 -26.92
C PHE A 35 9.17 -15.32 -28.00
N GLY A 36 8.38 -16.19 -28.64
CA GLY A 36 7.33 -15.78 -29.59
C GLY A 36 7.83 -15.18 -30.91
N VAL A 37 9.10 -15.38 -31.28
CA VAL A 37 9.68 -14.94 -32.55
C VAL A 37 10.23 -16.15 -33.29
N ASP A 38 9.76 -16.39 -34.51
CA ASP A 38 10.21 -17.48 -35.39
C ASP A 38 10.78 -16.94 -36.72
N VAL A 39 11.11 -17.85 -37.65
CA VAL A 39 11.66 -17.50 -38.97
C VAL A 39 10.64 -16.82 -39.89
N ASN A 40 9.35 -16.96 -39.60
CA ASN A 40 8.25 -16.45 -40.41
C ASN A 40 7.62 -15.17 -39.82
N GLY A 41 7.88 -14.88 -38.53
CA GLY A 41 7.46 -13.66 -37.86
C GLY A 41 7.14 -13.86 -36.36
N LEU A 42 6.07 -13.23 -35.89
CA LEU A 42 5.66 -13.29 -34.48
C LEU A 42 4.64 -14.41 -34.29
N ALA A 43 4.84 -15.26 -33.29
CA ALA A 43 4.07 -16.49 -33.15
C ALA A 43 3.21 -16.56 -31.88
N ALA A 44 3.56 -15.82 -30.82
CA ALA A 44 2.91 -15.96 -29.52
C ALA A 44 1.64 -15.10 -29.39
N SER A 45 0.68 -15.56 -28.59
CA SER A 45 -0.45 -14.77 -28.10
C SER A 45 -0.03 -13.86 -26.92
N ALA A 46 -0.92 -12.95 -26.52
CA ALA A 46 -0.67 -12.10 -25.35
C ALA A 46 -0.61 -12.92 -24.06
N GLU A 47 -1.47 -13.93 -23.94
CA GLU A 47 -1.56 -14.84 -22.79
C GLU A 47 -0.29 -15.68 -22.65
N GLU A 48 0.23 -16.22 -23.76
CA GLU A 48 1.47 -17.00 -23.78
C GLU A 48 2.68 -16.16 -23.36
N VAL A 49 2.73 -14.89 -23.78
CA VAL A 49 3.75 -13.94 -23.35
C VAL A 49 3.64 -13.65 -21.85
N GLU A 50 2.42 -13.47 -21.33
CA GLU A 50 2.20 -13.22 -19.92
C GLU A 50 2.60 -14.43 -19.06
N GLU A 51 2.23 -15.64 -19.47
CA GLU A 51 2.61 -16.89 -18.81
C GLU A 51 4.13 -17.08 -18.78
N TYR A 52 4.81 -16.81 -19.89
CA TYR A 52 6.28 -16.85 -19.96
C TYR A 52 6.94 -15.87 -18.96
N LEU A 53 6.42 -14.65 -18.86
CA LEU A 53 6.94 -13.64 -17.92
C LEU A 53 6.71 -14.06 -16.45
N ARG A 54 5.57 -14.69 -16.14
CA ARG A 54 5.30 -15.23 -14.79
C ARG A 54 6.19 -16.44 -14.48
N GLY A 55 6.34 -17.39 -15.40
CA GLY A 55 7.14 -18.60 -15.22
C GLY A 55 8.64 -18.32 -15.04
N THR A 56 9.17 -17.33 -15.77
CA THR A 56 10.55 -16.87 -15.58
C THR A 56 10.75 -16.15 -14.25
N ALA A 57 9.72 -15.52 -13.67
CA ALA A 57 9.80 -14.93 -12.34
C ALA A 57 9.97 -16.01 -11.26
N SER A 58 9.18 -17.08 -11.32
CA SER A 58 9.22 -18.21 -10.39
C SER A 58 10.51 -19.03 -10.49
N ASN A 59 11.02 -19.28 -11.71
CA ASN A 59 12.26 -20.04 -11.92
C ASN A 59 13.53 -19.30 -11.48
N ALA A 60 13.54 -17.96 -11.52
CA ALA A 60 14.70 -17.15 -11.10
C ALA A 60 14.88 -17.13 -9.57
N TRP A 61 13.77 -17.20 -8.82
CA TRP A 61 13.82 -17.37 -7.37
C TRP A 61 14.41 -18.74 -7.01
N SER A 62 13.89 -19.81 -7.64
CA SER A 62 14.30 -21.19 -7.37
C SER A 62 15.80 -21.43 -7.65
N LYS A 63 16.34 -20.88 -8.75
CA LYS A 63 17.77 -21.04 -9.10
C LYS A 63 18.75 -20.22 -8.25
N SER A 64 18.28 -19.17 -7.58
CA SER A 64 19.12 -18.36 -6.67
C SER A 64 19.28 -18.99 -5.28
N ALA A 65 18.39 -19.92 -4.91
CA ALA A 65 18.46 -20.61 -3.61
C ALA A 65 19.45 -21.78 -3.57
N GLY A 66 19.92 -22.28 -4.73
CA GLY A 66 20.63 -23.56 -4.82
C GLY A 66 22.07 -23.57 -5.37
N SER A 67 22.68 -22.44 -5.73
CA SER A 67 24.01 -22.43 -6.38
C SER A 67 25.14 -21.85 -5.53
N VAL A 68 25.54 -22.57 -4.48
CA VAL A 68 26.91 -22.43 -3.95
C VAL A 68 27.79 -23.39 -4.72
N ARG A 69 28.49 -22.91 -5.75
CA ARG A 69 29.41 -23.77 -6.53
C ARG A 69 30.60 -24.15 -5.63
N ALA A 70 30.76 -25.45 -5.37
CA ALA A 70 31.92 -25.98 -4.68
C ALA A 70 33.20 -25.63 -5.46
N ARG A 71 34.09 -24.87 -4.83
CA ARG A 71 35.36 -24.42 -5.42
C ARG A 71 36.35 -25.59 -5.37
N GLN A 72 36.83 -26.04 -6.54
CA GLN A 72 37.91 -27.03 -6.63
C GLN A 72 39.22 -26.46 -6.06
N LYS A 73 39.93 -27.27 -5.27
CA LYS A 73 41.17 -26.93 -4.56
C LYS A 73 42.37 -27.13 -5.50
N PRO A 74 43.28 -26.15 -5.71
CA PRO A 74 44.50 -26.38 -6.48
C PRO A 74 45.56 -27.13 -5.66
N LYS A 75 46.42 -27.89 -6.35
CA LYS A 75 47.56 -28.66 -5.81
C LYS A 75 48.58 -27.75 -5.10
N ALA A 76 49.15 -28.22 -3.99
CA ALA A 76 49.99 -27.43 -3.08
C ALA A 76 51.43 -27.22 -3.59
N ALA A 77 51.91 -25.97 -3.51
CA ALA A 77 53.33 -25.59 -3.56
C ALA A 77 53.94 -25.53 -2.14
N PRO A 78 55.28 -25.51 -1.98
CA PRO A 78 55.93 -25.71 -0.67
C PRO A 78 55.64 -24.58 0.32
N LYS A 79 55.41 -24.93 1.59
CA LYS A 79 54.99 -24.01 2.67
C LYS A 79 56.10 -23.03 3.05
N ALA A 80 55.90 -21.75 2.74
CA ALA A 80 56.52 -20.65 3.48
C ALA A 80 55.84 -20.49 4.85
N ALA A 81 56.58 -19.97 5.83
CA ALA A 81 56.11 -19.73 7.20
C ALA A 81 54.81 -18.90 7.24
N PRO A 82 53.87 -19.19 8.15
CA PRO A 82 52.55 -18.58 8.13
C PRO A 82 52.64 -17.10 8.54
N ALA A 83 52.25 -16.21 7.64
CA ALA A 83 52.01 -14.81 7.96
C ALA A 83 50.91 -14.70 9.05
N PRO A 84 50.98 -13.69 9.95
CA PRO A 84 49.97 -13.49 10.98
C PRO A 84 48.59 -13.29 10.34
N LYS A 85 47.57 -14.00 10.87
CA LYS A 85 46.21 -13.93 10.35
C LYS A 85 45.71 -12.47 10.40
N PRO A 86 45.19 -11.90 9.31
CA PRO A 86 44.64 -10.55 9.33
C PRO A 86 43.46 -10.50 10.30
N LYS A 87 43.42 -9.47 11.15
CA LYS A 87 42.34 -9.25 12.11
C LYS A 87 41.00 -9.27 11.37
N PRO A 88 39.98 -10.00 11.86
CA PRO A 88 38.68 -10.04 11.21
C PRO A 88 38.10 -8.62 11.14
N ARG A 89 37.64 -8.22 9.95
CA ARG A 89 36.96 -6.92 9.80
C ARG A 89 35.78 -6.89 10.78
N PRO A 90 35.58 -5.78 11.52
CA PRO A 90 34.44 -5.66 12.40
C PRO A 90 33.16 -5.87 11.59
N ARG A 91 32.24 -6.68 12.13
CA ARG A 91 30.95 -6.91 11.48
C ARG A 91 30.29 -5.55 11.26
N PRO A 92 29.71 -5.27 10.08
CA PRO A 92 28.96 -4.04 9.87
C PRO A 92 27.88 -3.95 10.95
N ARG A 93 27.77 -2.78 11.60
CA ARG A 93 26.75 -2.55 12.61
C ARG A 93 25.39 -2.91 12.00
N PRO A 94 24.55 -3.72 12.67
CA PRO A 94 23.23 -4.01 12.15
C PRO A 94 22.52 -2.68 11.90
N ARG A 95 21.95 -2.52 10.69
CA ARG A 95 21.14 -1.35 10.39
C ARG A 95 20.03 -1.28 11.44
N PRO A 96 19.74 -0.10 12.02
CA PRO A 96 18.60 0.02 12.93
C PRO A 96 17.36 -0.49 12.18
N ARG A 97 16.70 -1.49 12.74
CA ARG A 97 15.41 -1.93 12.22
C ARG A 97 14.42 -0.84 12.57
N LEU A 98 13.63 -0.41 11.59
CA LEU A 98 12.48 0.44 11.85
C LEU A 98 11.58 -0.30 12.84
N GLU A 99 11.32 0.33 13.98
CA GLU A 99 10.32 -0.17 14.92
C GLU A 99 8.94 0.27 14.42
N VAL A 100 8.09 -0.70 14.09
CA VAL A 100 6.70 -0.43 13.70
C VAL A 100 5.89 -0.27 14.98
N LYS A 101 5.42 0.95 15.24
CA LYS A 101 4.46 1.20 16.32
C LYS A 101 3.05 0.92 15.82
N VAL A 102 2.36 -0.01 16.46
CA VAL A 102 0.96 -0.36 16.15
C VAL A 102 0.09 0.16 17.29
N ALA A 103 -0.97 0.88 16.94
CA ALA A 103 -2.00 1.34 17.88
C ALA A 103 -3.39 0.94 17.35
N ASN A 104 -4.36 0.80 18.24
CA ASN A 104 -5.74 0.43 17.89
C ASN A 104 -6.71 1.51 18.39
N LEU A 105 -7.52 2.04 17.47
CA LEU A 105 -8.45 3.14 17.71
C LEU A 105 -9.57 2.79 18.70
N LEU A 106 -9.93 1.51 18.80
CA LEU A 106 -11.00 0.98 19.66
C LEU A 106 -10.52 0.64 21.08
N THR A 107 -9.21 0.76 21.34
CA THR A 107 -8.62 0.45 22.66
C THR A 107 -8.14 1.71 23.35
N GLY A 108 -8.08 1.68 24.69
CA GLY A 108 -7.63 2.82 25.48
C GLY A 108 -8.48 4.07 25.25
N LEU A 109 -9.80 3.87 25.15
CA LEU A 109 -10.75 4.97 24.98
C LEU A 109 -10.71 5.86 26.24
N PRO A 110 -10.77 7.19 26.09
CA PRO A 110 -10.86 8.10 27.23
C PRO A 110 -12.10 7.77 28.07
N PRO A 111 -12.09 8.07 29.38
CA PRO A 111 -13.25 7.85 30.24
C PRO A 111 -14.48 8.62 29.74
N ALA A 112 -15.67 8.17 30.14
CA ALA A 112 -16.89 8.89 29.82
C ALA A 112 -16.86 10.28 30.44
N GLY A 113 -17.07 11.30 29.62
CA GLY A 113 -17.11 12.70 30.02
C GLY A 113 -18.32 13.40 29.40
N HIS A 114 -18.58 14.63 29.85
CA HIS A 114 -19.68 15.43 29.31
C HIS A 114 -19.40 15.92 27.89
N ALA A 115 -18.13 16.16 27.54
CA ALA A 115 -17.70 16.53 26.20
C ALA A 115 -17.15 15.32 25.43
N GLU A 116 -17.17 15.43 24.11
CA GLU A 116 -16.46 14.52 23.22
C GLU A 116 -14.95 14.61 23.45
N ALA A 117 -14.25 13.51 23.18
CA ALA A 117 -12.80 13.44 23.30
C ALA A 117 -12.14 13.34 21.92
N PHE A 118 -11.28 14.30 21.63
CA PHE A 118 -10.55 14.44 20.38
C PHE A 118 -9.09 14.03 20.58
N THR A 119 -8.55 13.20 19.69
CA THR A 119 -7.16 12.74 19.74
C THR A 119 -6.54 12.84 18.35
N GLU A 120 -5.62 13.78 18.17
CA GLU A 120 -4.83 13.86 16.94
C GLU A 120 -3.95 12.61 16.80
N LEU A 121 -4.10 11.91 15.67
CA LEU A 121 -3.34 10.70 15.33
C LEU A 121 -2.18 11.01 14.40
N LEU A 122 -2.38 11.97 13.49
CA LEU A 122 -1.39 12.42 12.52
C LEU A 122 -1.73 13.86 12.09
N ALA A 123 -0.72 14.72 12.08
CA ALA A 123 -0.80 16.03 11.43
C ALA A 123 0.38 16.23 10.48
N ARG A 124 0.08 16.64 9.24
CA ARG A 124 1.04 17.00 8.19
C ARG A 124 0.48 18.20 7.40
N PRO A 125 1.30 18.93 6.64
CA PRO A 125 0.78 19.97 5.75
C PRO A 125 -0.30 19.41 4.83
N GLY A 126 -1.49 20.01 4.81
CA GLY A 126 -2.62 19.59 3.99
C GLY A 126 -3.50 18.48 4.56
N ILE A 127 -3.15 17.86 5.70
CA ILE A 127 -3.94 16.75 6.26
C ILE A 127 -3.81 16.62 7.79
N ARG A 128 -4.95 16.45 8.45
CA ARG A 128 -5.06 16.04 9.86
C ARG A 128 -5.91 14.78 9.96
N VAL A 129 -5.47 13.80 10.75
CA VAL A 129 -6.23 12.59 11.07
C VAL A 129 -6.48 12.57 12.57
N GLU A 130 -7.73 12.39 12.96
CA GLU A 130 -8.18 12.48 14.35
C GLU A 130 -9.09 11.30 14.71
N ARG A 131 -8.96 10.84 15.96
CA ARG A 131 -9.97 9.98 16.59
C ARG A 131 -10.89 10.83 17.45
N ILE A 132 -12.18 10.68 17.25
CA ILE A 132 -13.21 11.31 18.08
C ILE A 132 -13.93 10.21 18.85
N VAL A 133 -14.23 10.44 20.12
CA VAL A 133 -15.01 9.53 20.96
C VAL A 133 -16.17 10.28 21.60
N SER A 134 -17.37 9.86 21.23
CA SER A 134 -18.64 10.37 21.76
C SER A 134 -19.34 9.26 22.58
N ARG A 135 -20.21 9.66 23.51
CA ARG A 135 -21.02 8.84 24.43
C ARG A 135 -22.35 9.52 24.73
N GLY A 136 -23.13 9.82 23.69
CA GLY A 136 -24.45 10.41 23.82
C GLY A 136 -24.51 11.92 23.62
N GLN A 137 -23.38 12.56 23.32
CA GLN A 137 -23.36 13.97 22.91
C GLN A 137 -24.04 14.17 21.56
N SER A 138 -24.50 15.40 21.35
CA SER A 138 -25.03 15.92 20.10
C SER A 138 -24.66 17.40 19.97
N THR A 139 -24.58 17.88 18.74
CA THR A 139 -24.44 19.30 18.43
C THR A 139 -25.77 20.01 18.76
N PRO A 140 -25.76 21.14 19.50
CA PRO A 140 -26.96 21.96 19.68
C PRO A 140 -27.53 22.42 18.33
N GLU A 141 -28.85 22.42 18.19
CA GLU A 141 -29.53 22.75 16.94
C GLU A 141 -29.18 24.16 16.42
N ASP A 142 -29.04 25.12 17.33
CA ASP A 142 -28.72 26.53 17.07
C ASP A 142 -27.21 26.83 16.93
N ALA A 143 -26.35 25.84 17.13
CA ALA A 143 -24.90 25.97 17.07
C ALA A 143 -24.26 24.89 16.17
N PRO A 144 -24.53 24.88 14.85
CA PRO A 144 -23.90 23.96 13.91
C PRO A 144 -22.39 24.06 13.95
N MET A 145 -21.74 22.94 13.64
CA MET A 145 -20.32 22.93 13.34
C MET A 145 -20.10 23.50 11.92
N VAL A 146 -19.11 24.37 11.80
CA VAL A 146 -18.61 24.90 10.51
C VAL A 146 -17.10 24.84 10.57
N GLN A 147 -16.50 24.12 9.62
CA GLN A 147 -15.06 23.94 9.56
C GLN A 147 -14.46 24.61 8.33
N GLU A 148 -13.23 25.10 8.47
CA GLU A 148 -12.45 25.69 7.38
C GLU A 148 -11.77 24.64 6.50
N GLN A 149 -11.79 23.36 6.88
CA GLN A 149 -11.25 22.23 6.11
C GLN A 149 -12.39 21.39 5.54
N ASP A 150 -12.10 20.66 4.46
CA ASP A 150 -12.95 19.53 4.08
C ASP A 150 -12.76 18.41 5.12
N GLU A 151 -13.81 17.63 5.39
CA GLU A 151 -13.78 16.49 6.31
C GLU A 151 -14.35 15.23 5.64
N TRP A 152 -13.59 14.15 5.70
CA TRP A 152 -14.11 12.80 5.53
C TRP A 152 -14.14 12.11 6.88
N VAL A 153 -15.32 11.63 7.30
CA VAL A 153 -15.50 11.02 8.62
C VAL A 153 -16.11 9.63 8.50
N LEU A 154 -15.56 8.68 9.24
CA LEU A 154 -16.01 7.28 9.32
C LEU A 154 -16.41 6.95 10.76
N LEU A 155 -17.57 6.33 10.94
CA LEU A 155 -17.96 5.73 12.21
C LEU A 155 -17.38 4.31 12.30
N LEU A 156 -16.44 4.07 13.22
CA LEU A 156 -15.77 2.77 13.40
C LEU A 156 -16.53 1.84 14.34
N GLU A 157 -17.17 2.39 15.37
CA GLU A 157 -17.94 1.66 16.38
C GLU A 157 -19.08 2.56 16.89
N GLY A 158 -20.19 1.96 17.33
CA GLY A 158 -21.32 2.70 17.90
C GLY A 158 -22.44 2.92 16.91
N ALA A 159 -23.14 4.04 17.06
CA ALA A 159 -24.17 4.54 16.14
C ALA A 159 -24.29 6.05 16.30
N ALA A 160 -24.68 6.76 15.24
CA ALA A 160 -24.87 8.19 15.29
C ALA A 160 -25.87 8.70 14.25
N GLY A 161 -26.43 9.87 14.51
CA GLY A 161 -27.16 10.67 13.53
C GLY A 161 -26.28 11.83 13.07
N LEU A 162 -26.28 12.09 11.77
CA LEU A 162 -25.59 13.22 11.18
C LEU A 162 -26.54 13.94 10.23
N ARG A 163 -26.53 15.27 10.28
CA ARG A 163 -27.24 16.11 9.31
C ARG A 163 -26.29 17.14 8.76
N ILE A 164 -26.33 17.33 7.46
CA ILE A 164 -25.62 18.39 6.74
C ILE A 164 -26.65 19.45 6.32
N GLU A 165 -26.23 20.70 6.20
CA GLU A 165 -27.06 21.77 5.62
C GLU A 165 -27.75 21.32 4.34
N ASP A 166 -29.04 21.65 4.20
CA ASP A 166 -29.89 21.28 3.05
C ASP A 166 -30.01 19.78 2.76
N SER A 167 -29.75 18.92 3.74
CA SER A 167 -29.96 17.47 3.65
C SER A 167 -30.87 16.93 4.76
N ASP A 168 -31.45 15.76 4.52
CA ASP A 168 -32.10 14.97 5.56
C ASP A 168 -31.06 14.42 6.56
N GLU A 169 -31.49 14.17 7.79
CA GLU A 169 -30.66 13.42 8.73
C GLU A 169 -30.41 12.00 8.20
N VAL A 170 -29.16 11.55 8.31
CA VAL A 170 -28.76 10.17 8.06
C VAL A 170 -28.37 9.48 9.35
N THR A 171 -28.77 8.22 9.49
CA THR A 171 -28.27 7.33 10.55
C THR A 171 -27.05 6.58 10.06
N LEU A 172 -25.98 6.64 10.85
CA LEU A 172 -24.71 5.96 10.61
C LEU A 172 -24.57 4.77 11.55
N GLN A 173 -24.13 3.64 10.98
CA GLN A 173 -23.66 2.45 11.68
C GLN A 173 -22.15 2.28 11.50
N ALA A 174 -21.57 1.35 12.25
CA ALA A 174 -20.16 1.03 12.11
C ALA A 174 -19.82 0.63 10.65
N GLY A 175 -18.85 1.32 10.06
CA GLY A 175 -18.44 1.17 8.66
C GLY A 175 -18.95 2.28 7.73
N ASP A 176 -19.96 3.05 8.14
CA ASP A 176 -20.51 4.14 7.33
C ASP A 176 -19.64 5.40 7.41
N HIS A 177 -19.51 6.09 6.29
CA HIS A 177 -18.72 7.31 6.18
C HIS A 177 -19.46 8.44 5.47
N VAL A 178 -19.06 9.67 5.75
CA VAL A 178 -19.65 10.87 5.17
C VAL A 178 -18.55 11.84 4.73
N TRP A 179 -18.82 12.57 3.65
CA TRP A 179 -18.03 13.70 3.20
C TRP A 179 -18.74 15.00 3.58
N ILE A 180 -17.99 15.93 4.18
CA ILE A 180 -18.47 17.24 4.61
C ILE A 180 -17.53 18.27 3.97
N ALA A 181 -18.08 19.12 3.09
CA ALA A 181 -17.30 20.14 2.43
C ALA A 181 -16.95 21.30 3.38
N ARG A 182 -15.81 21.95 3.14
CA ARG A 182 -15.40 23.18 3.84
C ARG A 182 -16.54 24.22 3.85
N GLY A 183 -16.72 24.86 5.00
CA GLY A 183 -17.74 25.89 5.22
C GLY A 183 -19.17 25.36 5.34
N GLN A 184 -19.40 24.06 5.18
CA GLN A 184 -20.74 23.48 5.24
C GLN A 184 -21.17 23.26 6.69
N LYS A 185 -22.35 23.79 7.06
CA LYS A 185 -22.92 23.53 8.39
C LYS A 185 -23.28 22.07 8.51
N HIS A 186 -22.97 21.48 9.65
CA HIS A 186 -23.36 20.11 9.96
C HIS A 186 -23.56 19.93 11.47
N TRP A 187 -24.36 18.92 11.79
CA TRP A 187 -24.73 18.54 13.16
C TRP A 187 -24.51 17.05 13.32
N VAL A 188 -23.88 16.67 14.44
CA VAL A 188 -24.07 15.33 14.99
C VAL A 188 -25.37 15.40 15.78
N THR A 189 -26.46 14.90 15.22
CA THR A 189 -27.80 15.07 15.83
C THR A 189 -28.00 14.16 17.04
N TRP A 190 -27.32 13.01 17.06
CA TRP A 190 -27.21 12.15 18.24
C TRP A 190 -26.02 11.19 18.12
N THR A 191 -25.56 10.67 19.26
CA THR A 191 -24.65 9.51 19.34
C THR A 191 -25.20 8.48 20.31
N ALA A 192 -24.76 7.23 20.19
CA ALA A 192 -25.18 6.14 21.07
C ALA A 192 -24.91 6.51 22.55
N LYS A 193 -25.90 6.27 23.41
CA LYS A 193 -25.82 6.58 24.85
C LYS A 193 -25.34 5.40 25.69
N ASP A 194 -25.53 4.19 25.19
CA ASP A 194 -25.24 2.91 25.86
C ASP A 194 -23.81 2.41 25.59
N ARG A 195 -23.16 2.90 24.53
CA ARG A 195 -21.81 2.53 24.10
C ARG A 195 -21.09 3.72 23.47
N PRO A 196 -19.75 3.72 23.41
CA PRO A 196 -19.02 4.76 22.69
C PRO A 196 -19.32 4.74 21.20
N SER A 197 -19.44 5.92 20.61
CA SER A 197 -19.29 6.13 19.17
C SER A 197 -17.84 6.54 18.91
N VAL A 198 -17.10 5.71 18.19
CA VAL A 198 -15.69 5.96 17.84
C VAL A 198 -15.62 6.35 16.38
N TRP A 199 -15.05 7.52 16.11
CA TRP A 199 -14.93 8.08 14.77
C TRP A 199 -13.47 8.16 14.34
N LEU A 200 -13.25 8.07 13.04
CA LEU A 200 -12.01 8.46 12.38
C LEU A 200 -12.33 9.62 11.44
N ALA A 201 -11.82 10.81 11.77
CA ALA A 201 -11.97 12.00 10.94
C ALA A 201 -10.66 12.29 10.21
N VAL A 202 -10.76 12.63 8.93
CA VAL A 202 -9.66 13.08 8.08
C VAL A 202 -10.03 14.45 7.55
N HIS A 203 -9.28 15.46 7.97
CA HIS A 203 -9.44 16.84 7.52
C HIS A 203 -8.41 17.17 6.45
N LEU A 204 -8.84 17.86 5.39
CA LEU A 204 -8.04 18.22 4.23
C LEU A 204 -8.12 19.73 3.99
N ASP A 205 -6.97 20.36 3.73
CA ASP A 205 -6.90 21.78 3.38
C ASP A 205 -7.33 22.04 1.93
#